data_AF-A0A1J5D8V5-F1
#
_entry.id   AF-A0A1J5D8V5-F1
#
_cell.length_a   1.000
_cell.length_b   1.000
_cell.length_c   1.000
_cell.angle_alpha   90.00
_cell.angle_beta   90.00
_cell.angle_gamma   90.00
#
_symmetry.space_group_name_H-M   'P 1'
#
loop_
_entity.id
_entity.type
_entity.pdbx_description
1 polymer ?
#
loop_
_entity_poly.entity_id
_entity_poly.type
_entity_poly.pdbx_seq_one_letter_code
_entity_poly.pdbx_strand_id
1 'polypeptide(L)'
;MRYYVDSLRVFRFVQGKDSIWIKHVLQTDEADSQWRQVMRALGVDATFALSPQAKGKIERPYRWLQDRIVRTCAIEKLTTIDDVRAVLREEVDRYNNHQVHSTTGEIPSTRFEKARKEGKNLFRPFILPKPYTSAKDVFCLREKRMVDGYHKISLFNHEIRVPHVPLREWVEVHLSLFSTLSNL
;
A
#
# COMPACT_ATOMS: atom_id res chain seq x y z
N MET A 1 8.59 -10.51 8.50
CA MET A 1 9.31 -9.28 8.08
C MET A 1 8.54 -8.10 8.63
N ARG A 2 9.20 -7.05 9.16
CA ARG A 2 8.52 -5.85 9.67
C ARG A 2 8.64 -4.71 8.67
N TYR A 3 7.54 -4.04 8.36
CA TYR A 3 7.50 -2.89 7.47
C TYR A 3 7.10 -1.65 8.25
N TYR A 4 7.96 -0.63 8.24
CA TYR A 4 7.73 0.60 8.98
C TYR A 4 6.96 1.59 8.13
N VAL A 5 5.79 2.00 8.60
CA VAL A 5 4.87 2.90 7.89
C VAL A 5 4.55 4.13 8.71
N ASP A 6 4.16 5.19 8.01
CA ASP A 6 3.66 6.41 8.63
C ASP A 6 2.34 6.14 9.38
N SER A 7 2.03 6.95 10.40
CA SER A 7 0.79 6.84 11.17
C SER A 7 -0.37 7.57 10.47
N LEU A 8 -0.52 7.37 9.16
CA LEU A 8 -1.61 7.91 8.35
C LEU A 8 -2.84 6.99 8.38
N ARG A 9 -4.03 7.58 8.22
CA ARG A 9 -5.33 6.88 8.23
C ARG A 9 -5.47 5.77 7.19
N VAL A 10 -4.69 5.82 6.12
CA VAL A 10 -4.67 4.79 5.07
C VAL A 10 -4.05 3.50 5.59
N PHE A 11 -3.02 3.61 6.44
CA PHE A 11 -2.30 2.46 6.98
C PHE A 11 -2.90 1.98 8.31
N ARG A 12 -3.41 2.92 9.11
CA ARG A 12 -3.89 2.69 10.47
C ARG A 12 -5.30 3.23 10.64
N PHE A 13 -6.16 2.53 11.38
CA PHE A 13 -7.38 3.15 11.88
C PHE A 13 -7.01 4.18 12.94
N VAL A 14 -6.91 5.45 12.53
CA VAL A 14 -6.66 6.57 13.43
C VAL A 14 -7.99 7.20 13.81
N GLN A 15 -8.39 7.00 15.06
CA GLN A 15 -9.52 7.71 15.64
C GLN A 15 -9.20 9.21 15.61
N GLY A 16 -10.14 10.04 15.14
CA GLY A 16 -10.00 11.49 15.32
C GLY A 16 -9.85 11.81 16.81
N LYS A 17 -9.16 12.92 17.14
CA LYS A 17 -9.17 13.44 18.53
C LYS A 17 -10.62 13.52 18.99
N ASP A 18 -10.90 13.00 20.18
CA ASP A 18 -12.22 12.91 20.77
C ASP A 18 -13.04 14.18 20.51
N SER A 19 -14.18 14.02 19.84
CA SER A 19 -15.18 15.06 19.77
C SER A 19 -16.13 14.87 20.96
N ILE A 20 -16.39 15.95 21.69
CA ILE A 20 -17.24 15.95 22.91
C ILE A 20 -18.63 15.33 22.65
N TRP A 21 -19.07 15.31 21.39
CA TRP A 21 -20.42 14.97 20.96
C TRP A 21 -20.57 13.58 20.35
N ILE A 22 -19.49 12.79 20.23
CA ILE A 22 -19.57 11.43 19.64
C ILE A 22 -18.96 10.43 20.62
N LYS A 23 -19.80 9.55 21.17
CA LYS A 23 -19.32 8.33 21.85
C LYS A 23 -18.83 7.36 20.79
N HIS A 24 -17.52 7.33 20.59
CA HIS A 24 -16.90 6.39 19.67
C HIS A 24 -16.85 4.99 20.31
N VAL A 25 -17.37 3.99 19.60
CA VAL A 25 -17.40 2.59 20.03
C VAL A 25 -16.05 1.89 19.80
N LEU A 26 -15.24 2.41 18.86
CA LEU A 26 -13.98 1.79 18.45
C LEU A 26 -12.74 2.65 18.78
N GLN A 27 -11.73 2.05 19.41
CA GLN A 27 -10.43 2.64 19.71
C GLN A 27 -9.49 2.64 18.49
N THR A 28 -8.45 3.49 18.55
CA THR A 28 -7.35 3.47 17.57
C THR A 28 -6.73 2.05 17.50
N ASP A 29 -6.51 1.52 16.30
CA ASP A 29 -6.09 0.13 16.00
C ASP A 29 -7.10 -1.01 16.21
N GLU A 30 -8.35 -0.74 16.61
CA GLU A 30 -9.32 -1.84 16.74
C GLU A 30 -9.80 -2.40 15.39
N ALA A 31 -9.71 -1.62 14.31
CA ALA A 31 -10.08 -2.08 12.98
C ALA A 31 -8.84 -2.18 12.07
N ASP A 32 -8.71 -3.32 11.38
CA ASP A 32 -7.68 -3.49 10.37
C ASP A 32 -8.07 -2.80 9.06
N SER A 33 -7.25 -1.83 8.65
CA SER A 33 -7.36 -1.21 7.34
C SER A 33 -7.23 -2.26 6.22
N GLN A 34 -7.86 -2.00 5.08
CA GLN A 34 -7.75 -2.85 3.88
C GLN A 34 -6.28 -3.14 3.55
N TRP A 35 -5.44 -2.10 3.60
CA TRP A 35 -4.00 -2.22 3.37
C TRP A 35 -3.31 -3.16 4.38
N ARG A 36 -3.65 -3.09 5.67
CA ARG A 36 -3.05 -3.95 6.70
C ARG A 36 -3.43 -5.42 6.52
N GLN A 37 -4.66 -5.69 6.06
CA GLN A 37 -5.10 -7.05 5.72
C GLN A 37 -4.25 -7.64 4.59
N VAL A 38 -3.97 -6.85 3.54
CA VAL A 38 -3.05 -7.25 2.45
C VAL A 38 -1.65 -7.54 2.99
N MET A 39 -1.07 -6.65 3.79
CA MET A 39 0.28 -6.85 4.33
C MET A 39 0.39 -8.11 5.19
N ARG A 40 -0.63 -8.39 6.02
CA ARG A 40 -0.69 -9.64 6.78
C ARG A 40 -0.81 -10.87 5.90
N ALA A 41 -1.63 -10.81 4.84
CA ALA A 41 -1.71 -11.90 3.86
C ALA A 41 -0.33 -12.18 3.25
N LEU A 42 0.48 -11.14 3.01
CA LEU A 42 1.86 -11.27 2.51
C LEU A 42 2.89 -11.70 3.58
N GLY A 43 2.47 -11.94 4.82
CA GLY A 43 3.39 -12.26 5.93
C GLY A 43 4.28 -11.07 6.36
N VAL A 44 3.85 -9.86 6.05
CA VAL A 44 4.51 -8.60 6.41
C VAL A 44 3.76 -7.97 7.57
N ASP A 45 4.46 -7.80 8.69
CA ASP A 45 3.92 -7.13 9.87
C ASP A 45 4.18 -5.63 9.78
N ALA A 46 3.12 -4.82 9.80
CA ALA A 46 3.23 -3.37 9.69
C ALA A 46 3.41 -2.74 11.07
N THR A 47 4.50 -1.98 11.24
CA THR A 47 4.79 -1.23 12.46
C THR A 47 4.67 0.27 12.16
N PHE A 48 3.88 1.00 12.94
CA PHE A 48 3.65 2.42 12.72
C PHE A 48 4.71 3.26 13.44
N ALA A 49 5.29 4.23 12.72
CA ALA A 49 6.16 5.23 13.32
C ALA A 49 5.32 6.23 14.14
N LEU A 50 5.36 6.10 15.47
CA LEU A 50 4.62 6.97 16.39
C LEU A 50 5.31 8.33 16.63
N SER A 51 6.50 8.54 16.10
CA SER A 51 7.24 9.80 16.22
C SER A 51 8.08 10.08 14.96
N PRO A 52 8.37 11.36 14.66
CA PRO A 52 9.32 11.74 13.61
C PRO A 52 10.71 11.13 13.81
N GLN A 53 11.15 10.97 15.07
CA GLN A 53 12.43 10.37 15.41
C GLN A 53 12.51 8.89 15.00
N ALA A 54 11.37 8.18 14.99
CA ALA A 54 11.29 6.79 14.53
C ALA A 54 11.40 6.64 13.00
N LYS A 55 11.26 7.73 12.23
CA LYS A 55 11.40 7.73 10.76
C LYS A 55 12.86 7.79 10.26
N GLY A 56 13.82 8.01 11.17
CA GLY A 56 15.26 7.95 10.89
C GLY A 56 15.77 8.99 9.88
N LYS A 57 17.02 8.83 9.43
CA LYS A 57 17.70 9.73 8.46
C LYS A 57 17.09 9.72 7.05
N ILE A 58 16.05 8.92 6.84
CA ILE A 58 15.39 8.68 5.56
C ILE A 58 14.62 9.93 5.08
N GLU A 59 14.16 10.80 5.98
CA GLU A 59 13.37 11.98 5.60
C GLU A 59 14.16 13.02 4.78
N ARG A 60 15.47 13.19 5.03
CA ARG A 60 16.26 14.24 4.35
C ARG A 60 16.40 14.00 2.84
N PRO A 61 16.79 12.80 2.36
CA PRO A 61 16.80 12.51 0.93
C PRO A 61 15.42 12.68 0.28
N TYR A 62 14.34 12.22 0.93
CA TYR A 62 13.00 12.36 0.36
C TYR A 62 12.54 13.80 0.26
N ARG A 63 12.89 14.65 1.23
CA ARG A 63 12.63 16.08 1.14
C ARG A 63 13.31 16.71 -0.08
N TRP A 64 14.58 16.36 -0.33
CA TRP A 64 15.29 16.88 -1.51
C TRP A 64 14.67 16.41 -2.84
N LEU A 65 14.22 15.16 -2.91
CA LEU A 65 13.50 14.63 -4.07
C LEU A 65 12.20 15.39 -4.33
N GLN A 66 11.39 15.62 -3.28
CA GLN A 66 10.14 16.38 -3.38
C GLN A 66 10.40 17.85 -3.76
N ASP A 67 11.37 18.49 -3.11
CA ASP A 67 11.73 19.89 -3.40
C ASP A 67 12.20 20.07 -4.84
N ARG A 68 12.91 19.09 -5.42
CA ARG A 68 13.39 19.16 -6.81
C ARG A 68 12.22 19.12 -7.79
N ILE A 69 11.24 18.24 -7.59
CA ILE A 69 10.02 18.20 -8.41
C ILE A 69 9.31 19.55 -8.38
N VAL A 70 9.04 20.08 -7.18
CA VAL A 70 8.33 21.37 -7.04
C VAL A 70 9.09 22.52 -7.71
N ARG A 71 10.42 22.57 -7.56
CA ARG A 71 11.24 23.61 -8.19
C ARG A 71 11.27 23.49 -9.71
N THR A 72 11.41 22.29 -10.26
CA THR A 72 11.38 22.07 -11.70
C THR A 72 10.03 22.49 -12.27
N CYS A 73 8.92 22.08 -11.64
CA CYS A 73 7.58 22.50 -12.06
C CYS A 73 7.41 24.03 -12.01
N ALA A 74 7.97 24.71 -11.00
CA ALA A 74 7.92 26.17 -10.89
C ALA A 74 8.75 26.89 -11.97
N ILE A 75 9.95 26.38 -12.28
CA ILE A 75 10.84 26.93 -13.31
C ILE A 75 10.22 26.77 -14.70
N GLU A 76 9.67 25.60 -14.99
CA GLU A 76 9.06 25.26 -16.28
C GLU A 76 7.61 25.73 -16.40
N LYS A 77 7.06 26.33 -15.33
CA LYS A 77 5.68 26.85 -15.25
C LYS A 77 4.62 25.78 -15.57
N LEU A 78 4.86 24.54 -15.11
CA LEU A 78 3.94 23.43 -15.30
C LEU A 78 2.72 23.59 -14.40
N THR A 79 1.53 23.40 -14.97
CA THR A 79 0.25 23.58 -14.26
C THR A 79 -0.63 22.35 -14.28
N THR A 80 -0.35 21.36 -15.14
CA THR A 80 -1.15 20.14 -15.26
C THR A 80 -0.47 18.93 -14.60
N ILE A 81 -1.28 17.98 -14.13
CA ILE A 81 -0.76 16.74 -13.52
C ILE A 81 0.02 15.91 -14.54
N ASP A 82 -0.39 15.93 -15.81
CA ASP A 82 0.27 15.13 -16.86
C ASP A 82 1.68 15.63 -17.17
N ASP A 83 1.90 16.94 -17.16
CA ASP A 83 3.25 17.50 -17.34
C ASP A 83 4.14 17.17 -16.13
N VAL A 84 3.60 17.26 -14.91
CA VAL A 84 4.31 16.93 -13.67
C VAL A 84 4.71 15.44 -13.62
N ARG A 85 3.94 14.54 -14.25
CA ARG A 85 4.31 13.12 -14.36
C ARG A 85 5.60 12.92 -15.15
N ALA A 86 5.87 13.75 -16.17
CA ALA A 86 7.13 13.67 -16.92
C ALA A 86 8.32 14.05 -16.04
N VAL A 87 8.22 15.17 -15.31
CA VAL A 87 9.23 15.61 -14.34
C VAL A 87 9.48 14.56 -13.26
N LEU A 88 8.43 13.93 -12.74
CA LEU A 88 8.57 12.85 -11.76
C LEU A 88 9.34 11.65 -12.34
N ARG A 89 9.07 11.25 -13.59
CA ARG A 89 9.78 10.14 -14.24
C ARG A 89 11.25 10.45 -14.43
N GLU A 90 11.58 11.67 -14.88
CA GLU A 90 12.95 12.11 -15.04
C GLU A 90 13.68 12.15 -13.69
N GLU A 91 13.01 12.62 -12.63
CA GLU A 91 13.62 12.69 -11.31
C GLU A 91 13.90 11.30 -10.71
N VAL A 92 12.99 10.34 -10.95
CA VAL A 92 13.17 8.93 -10.57
C VAL A 92 14.35 8.32 -11.33
N ASP A 93 14.43 8.56 -12.64
CA ASP A 93 15.52 8.07 -13.48
C ASP A 93 16.86 8.66 -13.05
N ARG A 94 16.95 9.99 -12.87
CA ARG A 94 18.14 10.67 -12.37
C ARG A 94 18.60 10.11 -11.03
N TYR A 95 17.69 9.96 -10.06
CA TYR A 95 18.06 9.45 -8.74
C TYR A 95 18.55 8.00 -8.80
N ASN A 96 17.84 7.13 -9.54
CA ASN A 96 18.15 5.71 -9.57
C ASN A 96 19.34 5.34 -10.47
N ASN A 97 19.51 6.05 -11.58
CA ASN A 97 20.42 5.65 -12.67
C ASN A 97 21.60 6.59 -12.91
N HIS A 98 21.57 7.82 -12.38
CA HIS A 98 22.62 8.82 -12.62
C HIS A 98 23.26 9.36 -11.34
N GLN A 99 22.52 9.46 -10.24
CA GLN A 99 23.02 10.07 -9.01
C GLN A 99 23.94 9.13 -8.25
N VAL A 100 25.19 9.56 -8.04
CA VAL A 100 26.11 8.90 -7.10
C VAL A 100 25.74 9.30 -5.68
N HIS A 101 25.45 8.31 -4.83
CA HIS A 101 25.10 8.56 -3.43
C HIS A 101 26.35 8.82 -2.59
N SER A 102 26.40 9.94 -1.87
CA SER A 102 27.54 10.29 -1.02
C SER A 102 27.88 9.26 0.05
N THR A 103 26.88 8.52 0.54
CA THR A 103 27.10 7.47 1.56
C THR A 103 27.71 6.19 1.00
N THR A 104 27.41 5.84 -0.25
CA THR A 104 27.86 4.55 -0.84
C THR A 104 28.84 4.70 -1.99
N GLY A 105 29.04 5.90 -2.54
CA GLY A 105 29.92 6.15 -3.68
C GLY A 105 29.47 5.50 -4.99
N GLU A 106 28.26 4.93 -5.03
CA GLU A 106 27.73 4.14 -6.14
C GLU A 106 26.36 4.70 -6.58
N ILE A 107 25.99 4.39 -7.83
CA ILE A 107 24.66 4.63 -8.39
C ILE A 107 23.69 3.54 -7.88
N PRO A 108 22.47 3.89 -7.43
CA PRO A 108 21.52 2.94 -6.84
C PRO A 108 21.21 1.71 -7.69
N SER A 109 20.96 1.88 -9.00
CA SER A 109 20.65 0.77 -9.90
C SER A 109 21.83 -0.19 -10.07
N THR A 110 23.03 0.33 -10.30
CA THR A 110 24.26 -0.48 -10.39
C THR A 110 24.51 -1.26 -9.10
N ARG A 111 24.37 -0.59 -7.94
CA ARG A 111 24.52 -1.22 -6.63
C ARG A 111 23.48 -2.32 -6.41
N PHE A 112 22.23 -2.06 -6.79
CA PHE A 112 21.14 -3.01 -6.68
C PHE A 112 21.37 -4.25 -7.55
N GLU A 113 21.76 -4.07 -8.82
CA GLU A 113 22.07 -5.17 -9.72
C GLU A 113 23.25 -6.02 -9.23
N LYS A 114 24.29 -5.37 -8.72
CA LYS A 114 25.43 -6.05 -8.09
C LYS A 114 25.00 -6.90 -6.91
N ALA A 115 24.22 -6.34 -5.98
CA ALA A 115 23.68 -7.07 -4.83
C ALA A 115 22.77 -8.24 -5.26
N ARG A 116 22.00 -8.07 -6.34
CA ARG A 116 21.18 -9.15 -6.91
C ARG A 116 22.03 -10.28 -7.49
N LYS A 117 23.06 -9.96 -8.28
CA LYS A 117 23.99 -10.92 -8.89
C LYS A 117 24.82 -11.68 -7.85
N GLU A 118 25.25 -10.99 -6.80
CA GLU A 118 26.02 -11.58 -5.70
C GLU A 118 25.16 -12.35 -4.69
N GLY A 119 23.83 -12.43 -4.88
CA GLY A 119 22.92 -13.07 -3.93
C GLY A 119 22.80 -12.35 -2.58
N LYS A 120 23.35 -11.13 -2.46
CA LYS A 120 23.30 -10.29 -1.25
C LYS A 120 21.97 -9.54 -1.16
N ASN A 121 20.87 -10.28 -1.19
CA ASN A 121 19.53 -9.73 -1.05
C ASN A 121 18.69 -10.58 -0.09
N LEU A 122 17.66 -9.96 0.48
CA LEU A 122 16.71 -10.62 1.38
C LEU A 122 15.36 -10.87 0.69
N PHE A 123 15.33 -10.85 -0.65
CA PHE A 123 14.10 -11.07 -1.39
C PHE A 123 13.65 -12.52 -1.25
N ARG A 124 12.35 -12.70 -1.10
CA ARG A 124 11.70 -14.00 -1.11
C ARG A 124 10.85 -14.08 -2.37
N PRO A 125 10.77 -15.24 -3.05
CA PRO A 125 9.83 -15.42 -4.12
C PRO A 125 8.42 -15.13 -3.60
N PHE A 126 7.63 -14.43 -4.40
CA PHE A 126 6.24 -14.19 -4.07
C PHE A 126 5.48 -15.52 -4.16
N ILE A 127 4.92 -15.96 -3.04
CA ILE A 127 4.14 -17.20 -2.94
C ILE A 127 2.74 -16.81 -2.49
N LEU A 128 1.73 -17.22 -3.25
CA LEU A 128 0.35 -16.98 -2.86
C LEU A 128 0.03 -17.75 -1.58
N PRO A 129 -0.46 -17.07 -0.54
CA PRO A 129 -0.86 -17.75 0.68
C PRO A 129 -2.10 -18.59 0.38
N LYS A 130 -2.11 -19.86 0.81
CA LYS A 130 -3.35 -20.64 0.81
C LYS A 130 -4.39 -19.92 1.70
N PRO A 131 -5.67 -19.85 1.32
CA PRO A 131 -6.33 -20.55 0.20
C PRO A 131 -6.38 -19.77 -1.12
N TYR A 132 -5.66 -18.65 -1.25
CA TYR A 132 -5.77 -17.78 -2.43
C TYR A 132 -5.22 -18.43 -3.69
N THR A 133 -5.94 -18.25 -4.79
CA THR A 133 -5.61 -18.84 -6.09
C THR A 133 -5.03 -17.81 -7.04
N SER A 134 -5.34 -16.52 -6.83
CA SER A 134 -4.89 -15.41 -7.64
C SER A 134 -4.30 -14.30 -6.77
N ALA A 135 -3.36 -13.53 -7.33
CA ALA A 135 -2.90 -12.27 -6.72
C ALA A 135 -4.06 -11.29 -6.52
N LYS A 136 -5.12 -11.37 -7.32
CA LYS A 136 -6.33 -10.56 -7.17
C LYS A 136 -7.08 -10.85 -5.87
N ASP A 137 -6.95 -12.04 -5.31
CA ASP A 137 -7.55 -12.40 -4.01
C ASP A 137 -6.77 -11.79 -2.83
N VAL A 138 -5.51 -11.43 -3.08
CA VAL A 138 -4.65 -10.74 -2.11
C VAL A 138 -4.81 -9.23 -2.25
N PHE A 139 -4.74 -8.70 -3.48
CA PHE A 139 -4.82 -7.26 -3.78
C PHE A 139 -6.25 -6.83 -4.17
N CYS A 140 -7.20 -7.04 -3.26
CA CYS A 140 -8.60 -6.64 -3.40
C CYS A 140 -9.09 -5.82 -2.19
N LEU A 141 -10.22 -5.15 -2.36
CA LEU A 141 -10.99 -4.71 -1.20
C LEU A 141 -11.75 -5.91 -0.62
N ARG A 142 -11.78 -6.00 0.70
CA ARG A 142 -12.39 -7.09 1.45
C ARG A 142 -13.54 -6.58 2.27
N GLU A 143 -14.67 -7.25 2.20
CA GLU A 143 -15.86 -6.89 2.98
C GLU A 143 -16.56 -8.13 3.49
N LYS A 144 -17.04 -8.10 4.73
CA LYS A 144 -17.83 -9.20 5.29
C LYS A 144 -19.31 -8.93 5.09
N ARG A 145 -20.02 -9.90 4.52
CA ARG A 145 -21.48 -9.84 4.34
C ARG A 145 -22.10 -11.12 4.87
N MET A 146 -23.27 -11.00 5.50
CA MET A 146 -24.02 -12.14 6.00
C MET A 146 -24.94 -12.67 4.88
N VAL A 147 -24.95 -13.99 4.71
CA VAL A 147 -25.84 -14.67 3.77
C VAL A 147 -27.28 -14.63 4.33
N ASP A 148 -28.22 -14.20 3.50
CA ASP A 148 -29.63 -14.16 3.87
C ASP A 148 -30.31 -15.55 3.84
N GLY A 149 -31.61 -15.60 4.13
CA GLY A 149 -32.40 -16.83 4.09
C GLY A 149 -32.59 -17.45 2.69
N TYR A 150 -32.19 -16.74 1.64
CA TYR A 150 -32.34 -17.14 0.24
C TYR A 150 -31.00 -17.44 -0.44
N HIS A 151 -29.93 -17.64 0.33
CA HIS A 151 -28.57 -17.82 -0.18
C HIS A 151 -28.09 -16.63 -1.02
N LYS A 152 -28.37 -15.40 -0.60
CA LYS A 152 -27.90 -14.18 -1.24
C LYS A 152 -27.14 -13.28 -0.28
N ILE A 153 -26.29 -12.44 -0.85
CA ILE A 153 -25.67 -11.30 -0.16
C ILE A 153 -26.02 -10.01 -0.91
N SER A 154 -26.16 -8.92 -0.18
CA SER A 154 -26.34 -7.58 -0.75
C SER A 154 -25.04 -6.79 -0.65
N LEU A 155 -24.62 -6.21 -1.76
CA LEU A 155 -23.40 -5.39 -1.88
C LEU A 155 -23.62 -4.27 -2.91
N PHE A 156 -23.38 -3.01 -2.54
CA PHE A 156 -23.58 -1.83 -3.42
C PHE A 156 -24.93 -1.83 -4.17
N ASN A 157 -26.02 -2.17 -3.48
CA ASN A 157 -27.37 -2.33 -4.05
C ASN A 157 -27.53 -3.45 -5.09
N HIS A 158 -26.55 -4.35 -5.21
CA HIS A 158 -26.65 -5.56 -6.02
C HIS A 158 -26.86 -6.79 -5.12
N GLU A 159 -27.71 -7.71 -5.56
CA GLU A 159 -27.88 -9.01 -4.95
C GLU A 159 -27.03 -10.06 -5.68
N ILE A 160 -26.23 -10.80 -4.93
CA ILE A 160 -25.36 -11.85 -5.45
C ILE A 160 -25.75 -13.16 -4.79
N ARG A 161 -26.01 -14.20 -5.58
CA ARG A 161 -26.37 -15.54 -5.09
C ARG A 161 -25.11 -16.32 -4.69
N VAL A 162 -25.14 -16.92 -3.50
CA VAL A 162 -24.04 -17.70 -2.90
C VAL A 162 -24.57 -19.09 -2.47
N PRO A 163 -24.75 -20.03 -3.42
CA PRO A 163 -25.56 -21.23 -3.21
C PRO A 163 -24.94 -22.32 -2.32
N HIS A 164 -23.64 -22.27 -2.05
CA HIS A 164 -22.90 -23.33 -1.34
C HIS A 164 -22.48 -22.94 0.09
N VAL A 165 -23.03 -21.85 0.63
CA VAL A 165 -22.70 -21.36 1.97
C VAL A 165 -23.93 -21.51 2.86
N PRO A 166 -23.80 -22.03 4.10
CA PRO A 166 -24.93 -22.11 5.02
C PRO A 166 -25.61 -20.76 5.27
N LEU A 167 -26.91 -20.80 5.56
CA LEU A 167 -27.72 -19.61 5.81
C LEU A 167 -27.22 -18.86 7.04
N ARG A 168 -27.27 -17.52 7.01
CA ARG A 168 -26.86 -16.63 8.11
C ARG A 168 -25.38 -16.73 8.50
N GLU A 169 -24.53 -17.26 7.62
CA GLU A 169 -23.09 -17.21 7.81
C GLU A 169 -22.47 -15.94 7.22
N TRP A 170 -21.36 -15.50 7.82
CA TRP A 170 -20.56 -14.40 7.32
C TRP A 170 -19.59 -14.89 6.26
N VAL A 171 -19.69 -14.33 5.06
CA VAL A 171 -18.75 -14.56 3.96
C VAL A 171 -17.85 -13.35 3.75
N GLU A 172 -16.61 -13.61 3.39
CA GLU A 172 -15.68 -12.57 2.96
C GLU A 172 -15.78 -12.39 1.45
N VAL A 173 -16.11 -11.17 1.03
CA VAL A 173 -16.26 -10.77 -0.37
C VAL A 173 -14.99 -10.06 -0.80
N HIS A 174 -14.41 -10.53 -1.90
CA HIS A 174 -13.22 -9.94 -2.51
C HIS A 174 -13.59 -9.13 -3.75
N LEU A 175 -13.28 -7.84 -3.73
CA LEU A 175 -13.59 -6.89 -4.78
C LEU A 175 -12.31 -6.43 -5.47
N SER A 176 -12.06 -6.94 -6.67
CA SER A 176 -10.94 -6.50 -7.50
C SER A 176 -11.36 -5.30 -8.35
N LEU A 177 -10.70 -4.16 -8.15
CA LEU A 177 -10.96 -2.93 -8.92
C LEU A 177 -10.33 -2.94 -10.32
N PHE A 178 -9.52 -3.95 -10.63
CA PHE A 178 -8.81 -4.07 -11.90
C PHE A 178 -9.61 -4.92 -12.90
N SER A 179 -10.34 -4.26 -13.80
CA SER A 179 -10.76 -4.89 -15.06
C SER A 179 -9.53 -5.10 -15.92
N THR A 180 -9.16 -6.37 -16.13
CA THR A 180 -8.17 -6.83 -17.13
C THR A 180 -7.02 -5.86 -17.44
N LEU A 181 -6.01 -5.81 -16.56
CA LEU A 181 -4.64 -5.60 -17.04
C LEU A 181 -4.00 -6.98 -17.13
N SER A 182 -3.87 -7.41 -18.37
CA SER A 182 -3.06 -8.54 -18.82
C SER A 182 -1.71 -8.61 -18.12
N ASN A 183 -1.40 -9.80 -17.62
CA ASN A 183 -0.07 -10.34 -17.33
C ASN A 183 0.85 -9.49 -16.43
N LEU A 184 0.92 -9.91 -15.16
CA LEU A 184 2.19 -10.05 -14.45
C LEU A 184 2.43 -11.55 -14.22
#